data_AF-A0AA36JQR5-F1
#
_entry.id   AF-A0AA36JQR5-F1
#
_cell.length_a   1.000
_cell.length_b   1.000
_cell.length_c   1.000
_cell.angle_alpha   90.00
_cell.angle_beta   90.00
_cell.angle_gamma   90.00
#
_symmetry.space_group_name_H-M   'P 1'
#
loop_
_entity.id
_entity.type
_entity.pdbx_description
1 polymer ?
#
loop_
_entity_poly.entity_id
_entity_poly.type
_entity_poly.pdbx_seq_one_letter_code
_entity_poly.pdbx_strand_id
1 'polypeptide(L)'
;MALLRYRWTFIDAENVEDAACGRSSSCPAAFRSQEFLRAARQLRREETQLAAQVAQLLAPKNDSWTPANFVPNVGSLGHPNLCQRRCCLMRDGVCPKGAACEYCHLPHCRSSLDKRQRCLLSSASETQLLRTLQPHFARHGMENPAALPLQELLARELAVRPQEEQSLRCPNLERTLTRLSLAALAGLVCAHTSGRLPGLMREALAELRELMDAFPGPKKADEPDRVTFICHSLGCNTKYHKEEV
;
A
#
# COMPACT_ATOMS: atom_id res chain seq x y z
N MET A 1 5.09 41.28 -6.40
CA MET A 1 4.57 39.93 -6.08
C MET A 1 3.09 39.89 -6.46
N ALA A 2 2.73 39.21 -7.54
CA ALA A 2 1.36 39.17 -8.04
C ALA A 2 0.53 38.16 -7.23
N LEU A 3 -0.47 38.64 -6.51
CA LEU A 3 -1.47 37.82 -5.82
C LEU A 3 -2.45 37.26 -6.86
N LEU A 4 -2.34 35.96 -7.15
CA LEU A 4 -3.34 35.25 -7.94
C LEU A 4 -4.62 35.12 -7.13
N ARG A 5 -5.60 35.99 -7.42
CA ARG A 5 -6.98 35.87 -6.93
C ARG A 5 -7.65 34.72 -7.69
N TYR A 6 -7.90 33.60 -7.00
CA TYR A 6 -8.75 32.54 -7.53
C TYR A 6 -10.16 33.09 -7.75
N ARG A 7 -10.57 33.09 -9.01
CA ARG A 7 -11.92 33.46 -9.46
C ARG A 7 -12.80 32.25 -9.19
N TRP A 8 -13.76 32.41 -8.28
CA TRP A 8 -14.76 31.41 -7.92
C TRP A 8 -15.37 30.81 -9.17
N THR A 9 -15.17 29.51 -9.38
CA THR A 9 -15.85 28.74 -10.41
C THR A 9 -17.15 28.20 -9.82
N PHE A 10 -18.18 28.12 -10.66
CA PHE A 10 -19.60 27.78 -10.46
C PHE A 10 -19.97 26.52 -9.63
N ILE A 11 -19.04 25.91 -8.87
CA ILE A 11 -19.22 24.64 -8.14
C ILE A 11 -19.08 24.86 -6.62
N ASP A 12 -19.30 26.08 -6.14
CA ASP A 12 -19.62 26.33 -4.74
C ASP A 12 -21.14 26.53 -4.67
N ALA A 13 -21.88 25.43 -4.84
CA ALA A 13 -23.27 25.37 -4.40
C ALA A 13 -23.22 25.34 -2.87
N GLU A 14 -23.19 26.52 -2.26
CA GLU A 14 -23.44 26.67 -0.84
C GLU A 14 -24.72 25.89 -0.52
N ASN A 15 -24.65 25.04 0.52
CA ASN A 15 -25.81 24.37 1.08
C ASN A 15 -26.88 25.43 1.34
N VAL A 16 -27.88 25.49 0.46
CA VAL A 16 -29.11 26.23 0.70
C VAL A 16 -29.88 25.39 1.72
N GLU A 17 -29.43 25.44 2.97
CA GLU A 17 -30.24 24.99 4.09
C GLU A 17 -31.45 25.92 4.16
N ASP A 18 -32.58 25.38 3.68
CA ASP A 18 -33.94 25.72 4.09
C ASP A 18 -34.18 27.20 4.40
N ALA A 19 -33.89 28.06 3.41
CA ALA A 19 -34.57 29.33 3.32
C ALA A 19 -36.06 29.03 3.05
N ALA A 20 -36.83 28.90 4.13
CA ALA A 20 -38.27 28.97 4.15
C ALA A 20 -38.69 30.38 3.69
N CYS A 21 -38.44 30.69 2.41
CA CYS A 21 -38.93 31.89 1.78
C CYS A 21 -40.46 31.79 1.80
N GLY A 22 -41.08 32.62 2.64
CA GLY A 22 -42.53 32.73 2.73
C GLY A 22 -43.10 32.89 1.34
N ARG A 23 -43.97 31.94 0.94
CA ARG A 23 -44.64 31.98 -0.34
C ARG A 23 -45.36 33.31 -0.49
N SER A 24 -45.08 34.03 -1.57
CA SER A 24 -45.84 35.19 -2.00
C SER A 24 -47.34 34.83 -2.03
N SER A 25 -48.18 35.68 -1.45
CA SER A 25 -49.63 35.47 -1.29
C SER A 25 -50.40 35.35 -2.61
N SER A 26 -49.75 35.63 -3.74
CA SER A 26 -50.27 35.52 -5.09
C SER A 26 -50.04 34.15 -5.74
N CYS A 27 -49.29 33.25 -5.13
CA CYS A 27 -49.16 31.88 -5.64
C CYS A 27 -50.45 31.10 -5.32
N PRO A 28 -51.17 30.56 -6.34
CA PRO A 28 -52.37 29.77 -6.10
C PRO A 28 -52.01 28.59 -5.17
N ALA A 29 -52.90 28.28 -4.23
CA ALA A 29 -52.74 27.14 -3.33
C ALA A 29 -52.36 25.94 -4.18
N ALA A 30 -51.12 25.44 -4.02
CA ALA A 30 -50.58 24.38 -4.86
C ALA A 30 -51.65 23.31 -4.98
N PHE A 31 -52.15 23.11 -6.19
CA PHE A 31 -53.21 22.16 -6.47
C PHE A 31 -52.61 20.81 -6.11
N ARG A 32 -52.83 20.38 -4.85
CA ARG A 32 -52.44 19.07 -4.34
C ARG A 32 -53.43 18.09 -4.97
N SER A 33 -53.36 17.97 -6.29
CA SER A 33 -54.11 16.95 -6.98
C SER A 33 -53.68 15.63 -6.37
N GLN A 34 -54.65 14.77 -6.15
CA GLN A 34 -54.40 13.42 -5.68
C GLN A 34 -53.37 12.71 -6.58
N GLU A 35 -53.30 13.10 -7.86
CA GLU A 35 -52.32 12.65 -8.85
C GLU A 35 -50.89 13.06 -8.50
N PHE A 36 -50.64 14.32 -8.09
CA PHE A 36 -49.31 14.75 -7.69
C PHE A 36 -48.79 13.95 -6.47
N LEU A 37 -49.65 13.70 -5.49
CA LEU A 37 -49.30 12.88 -4.33
C LEU A 37 -49.01 11.42 -4.70
N ARG A 38 -49.70 10.88 -5.72
CA ARG A 38 -49.43 9.53 -6.25
C ARG A 38 -48.09 9.50 -6.99
N ALA A 39 -47.82 10.47 -7.87
CA ALA A 39 -46.55 10.59 -8.58
C ALA A 39 -45.35 10.74 -7.63
N ALA A 40 -45.46 11.58 -6.61
CA ALA A 40 -44.41 11.78 -5.61
C ALA A 40 -44.15 10.53 -4.73
N ARG A 41 -45.16 9.67 -4.53
CA ARG A 41 -44.97 8.37 -3.86
C ARG A 41 -44.30 7.35 -4.78
N GLN A 42 -44.64 7.38 -6.06
CA GLN A 42 -44.04 6.50 -7.05
C GLN A 42 -42.55 6.80 -7.22
N LEU A 43 -42.17 8.07 -7.38
CA LEU A 43 -40.76 8.49 -7.47
C LEU A 43 -39.94 8.03 -6.27
N ARG A 44 -40.46 8.17 -5.04
CA ARG A 44 -39.77 7.69 -3.83
C ARG A 44 -39.58 6.16 -3.80
N ARG A 45 -40.52 5.41 -4.37
CA ARG A 45 -40.39 3.94 -4.50
C ARG A 45 -39.33 3.58 -5.53
N GLU A 46 -39.28 4.29 -6.65
CA GLU A 46 -38.26 4.09 -7.68
C GLU A 46 -36.87 4.44 -7.16
N GLU A 47 -36.74 5.55 -6.42
CA GLU A 47 -35.49 5.97 -5.78
C GLU A 47 -34.98 4.94 -4.76
N THR A 48 -35.87 4.43 -3.89
CA THR A 48 -35.51 3.38 -2.93
C THR A 48 -35.17 2.05 -3.60
N GLN A 49 -35.86 1.69 -4.70
CA GLN A 49 -35.51 0.51 -5.50
C GLN A 49 -34.16 0.65 -6.18
N LEU A 50 -33.85 1.82 -6.75
CA LEU A 50 -32.58 2.10 -7.38
C LEU A 50 -31.44 2.08 -6.34
N ALA A 51 -31.65 2.71 -5.18
CA ALA A 51 -30.70 2.67 -4.08
C ALA A 51 -30.43 1.24 -3.61
N ALA A 52 -31.47 0.39 -3.51
CA ALA A 52 -31.31 -1.03 -3.18
C ALA A 52 -30.55 -1.81 -4.25
N GLN A 53 -30.78 -1.54 -5.54
CA GLN A 53 -30.02 -2.17 -6.63
C GLN A 53 -28.56 -1.72 -6.64
N VAL A 54 -28.29 -0.43 -6.43
CA VAL A 54 -26.92 0.09 -6.29
C VAL A 54 -26.25 -0.54 -5.07
N ALA A 55 -26.95 -0.64 -3.94
CA ALA A 55 -26.44 -1.34 -2.76
C ALA A 55 -26.18 -2.83 -3.02
N GLN A 56 -26.95 -3.52 -3.87
CA GLN A 56 -26.68 -4.90 -4.27
C GLN A 56 -25.47 -5.03 -5.21
N LEU A 57 -25.24 -4.05 -6.09
CA LEU A 57 -24.08 -4.01 -6.98
C LEU A 57 -22.79 -3.58 -6.27
N LEU A 58 -22.92 -2.70 -5.27
CA LEU A 58 -21.84 -2.22 -4.41
C LEU A 58 -21.64 -3.08 -3.17
N ALA A 59 -22.61 -3.94 -2.82
CA ALA A 59 -22.44 -4.94 -1.79
C ALA A 59 -21.13 -5.63 -2.12
N PRO A 60 -20.16 -5.63 -1.20
CA PRO A 60 -18.87 -6.23 -1.47
C PRO A 60 -19.19 -7.63 -1.93
N LYS A 61 -18.94 -7.90 -3.22
CA LYS A 61 -18.87 -9.28 -3.67
C LYS A 61 -17.91 -9.87 -2.67
N ASN A 62 -18.44 -10.81 -1.90
CA ASN A 62 -17.71 -11.50 -0.87
C ASN A 62 -16.77 -12.43 -1.64
N ASP A 63 -15.85 -11.83 -2.40
CA ASP A 63 -14.55 -12.33 -2.77
C ASP A 63 -13.84 -12.40 -1.42
N SER A 64 -14.36 -13.28 -0.55
CA SER A 64 -13.71 -13.74 0.63
C SER A 64 -12.46 -14.38 0.08
N TRP A 65 -11.42 -13.55 0.00
CA TRP A 65 -10.08 -13.96 -0.28
C TRP A 65 -9.70 -14.82 0.92
N THR A 66 -10.19 -16.06 0.93
CA THR A 66 -9.82 -17.03 1.93
C THR A 66 -8.42 -17.45 1.52
N PRO A 67 -7.38 -17.14 2.32
CA PRO A 67 -5.99 -17.46 1.98
C PRO A 67 -5.74 -18.97 1.79
N ALA A 68 -6.73 -19.83 2.08
CA ALA A 68 -6.66 -21.28 2.04
C ALA A 68 -6.39 -21.88 0.64
N ASN A 69 -6.70 -21.20 -0.46
CA ASN A 69 -6.49 -21.72 -1.82
C ASN A 69 -5.40 -20.99 -2.63
N PHE A 70 -4.60 -20.14 -1.97
CA PHE A 70 -3.58 -19.39 -2.69
C PHE A 70 -2.35 -20.26 -2.94
N VAL A 71 -2.17 -20.74 -4.18
CA VAL A 71 -0.93 -21.40 -4.59
C VAL A 71 0.18 -20.35 -4.68
N PRO A 72 1.21 -20.40 -3.81
CA PRO A 72 2.32 -19.45 -3.89
C PRO A 72 2.98 -19.54 -5.27
N ASN A 73 3.19 -18.39 -5.89
CA ASN A 73 3.92 -18.28 -7.15
C ASN A 73 5.40 -17.99 -6.91
N VAL A 74 6.21 -18.03 -7.97
CA VAL A 74 7.64 -17.71 -7.92
C VAL A 74 7.90 -16.33 -7.30
N GLY A 75 7.05 -15.34 -7.61
CA GLY A 75 7.18 -14.01 -7.02
C GLY A 75 6.94 -13.94 -5.52
N SER A 76 6.22 -14.90 -4.95
CA SER A 76 5.83 -14.93 -3.53
C SER A 76 6.84 -15.65 -2.64
N LEU A 77 7.88 -16.25 -3.23
CA LEU A 77 8.98 -16.90 -2.54
C LEU A 77 9.71 -15.91 -1.63
N GLY A 78 9.86 -16.25 -0.34
CA GLY A 78 10.43 -15.38 0.69
C GLY A 78 9.49 -14.29 1.25
N HIS A 79 8.18 -14.36 1.02
CA HIS A 79 7.23 -13.44 1.67
C HIS A 79 7.28 -13.54 3.21
N PRO A 80 7.19 -12.43 3.97
CA PRO A 80 6.97 -11.03 3.55
C PRO A 80 8.24 -10.20 3.28
N ASN A 81 9.41 -10.70 3.66
CA ASN A 81 10.63 -9.88 3.74
C ASN A 81 11.49 -9.90 2.46
N LEU A 82 11.39 -10.98 1.69
CA LEU A 82 12.26 -11.27 0.55
C LEU A 82 11.49 -11.49 -0.77
N CYS A 83 10.15 -11.50 -0.71
CA CYS A 83 9.34 -11.67 -1.90
C CYS A 83 9.61 -10.56 -2.94
N GLN A 84 9.26 -10.87 -4.18
CA GLN A 84 9.32 -9.91 -5.26
C GLN A 84 8.29 -8.80 -5.05
N ARG A 85 8.38 -7.76 -5.90
CA ARG A 85 7.40 -6.67 -5.90
C ARG A 85 5.98 -7.23 -6.03
N ARG A 86 5.02 -6.64 -5.30
CA ARG A 86 3.60 -6.98 -5.42
C ARG A 86 3.13 -6.90 -6.87
N CYS A 87 2.40 -7.92 -7.31
CA CYS A 87 1.76 -7.95 -8.62
C CYS A 87 0.67 -6.86 -8.69
N CYS A 88 0.76 -5.99 -9.70
CA CYS A 88 -0.24 -4.96 -9.94
C CYS A 88 -1.56 -5.56 -10.46
N LEU A 89 -1.50 -6.64 -11.23
CA LEU A 89 -2.67 -7.31 -11.81
C LEU A 89 -3.45 -8.14 -10.79
N MET A 90 -2.76 -8.73 -9.81
CA MET A 90 -3.41 -9.46 -8.71
C MET A 90 -4.24 -8.54 -7.81
N ARG A 91 -4.09 -7.21 -7.92
CA ARG A 91 -4.94 -6.24 -7.20
C ARG A 91 -6.41 -6.40 -7.55
N ASP A 92 -6.71 -6.80 -8.79
CA ASP A 92 -8.07 -6.92 -9.31
C ASP A 92 -8.60 -8.36 -9.16
N GLY A 93 -7.97 -9.14 -8.26
CA GLY A 93 -8.36 -10.52 -7.93
C GLY A 93 -7.84 -11.58 -8.90
N VAL A 94 -7.43 -11.21 -10.12
CA VAL A 94 -7.02 -12.16 -11.16
C VAL A 94 -5.73 -11.70 -11.83
N CYS A 95 -4.68 -12.52 -11.76
CA CYS A 95 -3.47 -12.33 -12.55
C CYS A 95 -3.46 -13.32 -13.72
N PRO A 96 -3.34 -12.86 -14.99
CA PRO A 96 -3.35 -13.75 -16.16
C PRO A 96 -2.16 -14.70 -16.20
N LYS A 97 -1.06 -14.38 -15.51
CA LYS A 97 0.13 -15.23 -15.41
C LYS A 97 -0.01 -16.34 -14.35
N GLY A 98 -1.01 -16.27 -13.46
CA GLY A 98 -1.24 -17.28 -12.43
C GLY A 98 0.02 -17.63 -11.62
N ALA A 99 0.35 -18.92 -11.57
CA ALA A 99 1.51 -19.47 -10.87
C ALA A 99 2.87 -19.10 -11.50
N ALA A 100 2.89 -18.76 -12.80
CA ALA A 100 4.10 -18.34 -13.51
C ALA A 100 4.40 -16.83 -13.33
N CYS A 101 3.62 -16.12 -12.51
CA CYS A 101 3.89 -14.72 -12.23
C CYS A 101 5.13 -14.56 -11.33
N GLU A 102 6.09 -13.78 -11.78
CA GLU A 102 7.30 -13.41 -11.05
C GLU A 102 7.07 -12.34 -9.97
N TYR A 103 5.83 -11.84 -9.85
CA TYR A 103 5.45 -10.85 -8.85
C TYR A 103 4.65 -11.49 -7.72
N CYS A 104 4.87 -11.00 -6.50
CA CYS A 104 4.23 -11.56 -5.33
C CYS A 104 2.72 -11.28 -5.35
N HIS A 105 1.92 -12.33 -5.17
CA HIS A 105 0.47 -12.25 -5.15
C HIS A 105 -0.11 -12.17 -3.74
N LEU A 106 0.71 -12.45 -2.72
CA LEU A 106 0.28 -12.38 -1.33
C LEU A 106 -0.01 -10.93 -0.90
N PRO A 107 -0.84 -10.71 0.13
CA PRO A 107 -1.10 -9.38 0.68
C PRO A 107 0.19 -8.79 1.24
N HIS A 108 0.49 -7.55 0.87
CA HIS A 108 1.63 -6.82 1.46
C HIS A 108 1.13 -5.66 2.28
N CYS A 109 1.74 -5.46 3.45
CA CYS A 109 1.67 -4.18 4.13
C CYS A 109 2.37 -3.13 3.26
N ARG A 110 1.62 -2.12 2.79
CA ARG A 110 2.13 -1.07 1.91
C ARG A 110 2.98 -0.07 2.71
N SER A 111 4.24 -0.39 2.95
CA SER A 111 5.26 0.62 3.25
C SER A 111 5.84 1.11 1.92
N SER A 112 5.32 2.23 1.41
CA SER A 112 5.91 2.93 0.27
C SER A 112 6.58 4.20 0.76
N LEU A 113 7.74 4.51 0.17
CA LEU A 113 8.33 5.83 0.32
C LEU A 113 7.41 6.86 -0.35
N ASP A 114 7.16 7.97 0.35
CA ASP A 114 6.41 9.09 -0.22
C ASP A 114 7.24 9.82 -1.31
N LYS A 115 6.63 10.79 -1.99
CA LYS A 115 7.33 11.55 -3.05
C LYS A 115 8.55 12.30 -2.50
N ARG A 116 8.43 12.92 -1.33
CA ARG A 116 9.49 13.72 -0.71
C ARG A 116 10.67 12.85 -0.26
N GLN A 117 10.39 11.70 0.35
CA GLN A 117 11.36 10.69 0.76
C GLN A 117 12.12 10.13 -0.43
N ARG A 118 11.43 9.81 -1.54
CA ARG A 118 12.09 9.38 -2.78
C ARG A 118 13.00 10.46 -3.37
N CYS A 119 12.54 11.71 -3.41
CA CYS A 119 13.38 12.83 -3.85
C CYS A 119 14.60 12.98 -2.95
N LEU A 120 14.43 12.92 -1.63
CA LEU A 120 15.52 13.02 -0.65
C LEU A 120 16.58 11.91 -0.86
N LEU A 121 16.15 10.66 -1.01
CA LEU A 121 17.04 9.53 -1.28
C LEU A 121 17.72 9.66 -2.65
N SER A 122 17.02 10.21 -3.65
CA SER A 122 17.59 10.41 -5.00
C SER A 122 18.62 11.54 -5.05
N SER A 123 18.50 12.54 -4.19
CA SER A 123 19.47 13.64 -4.07
C SER A 123 20.65 13.31 -3.15
N ALA A 124 20.55 12.24 -2.35
CA ALA A 124 21.61 11.84 -1.44
C ALA A 124 22.80 11.28 -2.23
N SER A 125 24.01 11.56 -1.75
CA SER A 125 25.18 10.85 -2.24
C SER A 125 25.05 9.36 -1.92
N GLU A 126 25.77 8.54 -2.67
CA GLU A 126 25.77 7.10 -2.49
C GLU A 126 26.23 6.72 -1.06
N THR A 127 27.29 7.33 -0.54
CA THR A 127 27.79 7.04 0.82
C THR A 127 26.78 7.45 1.90
N GLN A 128 26.12 8.61 1.77
CA GLN A 128 25.02 9.02 2.67
C GLN A 128 23.88 8.01 2.66
N LEU A 129 23.47 7.55 1.48
CA LEU A 129 22.43 6.55 1.33
C LEU A 129 22.81 5.24 2.04
N LEU A 130 23.99 4.69 1.74
CA LEU A 130 24.45 3.43 2.33
C LEU A 130 24.51 3.50 3.86
N ARG A 131 25.00 4.62 4.43
CA ARG A 131 25.01 4.85 5.89
C ARG A 131 23.61 4.94 6.48
N THR A 132 22.70 5.59 5.75
CA THR A 132 21.29 5.69 6.18
C THR A 132 20.62 4.32 6.19
N LEU A 133 20.95 3.45 5.22
CA LEU A 133 20.35 2.10 5.12
C LEU A 133 21.00 1.07 6.06
N GLN A 134 22.29 1.22 6.40
CA GLN A 134 23.07 0.28 7.22
C GLN A 134 22.37 -0.22 8.50
N PRO A 135 21.85 0.64 9.39
CA PRO A 135 21.21 0.16 10.62
C PRO A 135 19.97 -0.70 10.35
N HIS A 136 19.28 -0.48 9.22
CA HIS A 136 18.11 -1.26 8.84
C HIS A 136 18.50 -2.64 8.32
N PHE A 137 19.58 -2.76 7.55
CA PHE A 137 20.14 -4.07 7.17
C PHE A 137 20.62 -4.85 8.40
N ALA A 138 21.30 -4.21 9.34
CA ALA A 138 21.74 -4.84 10.58
C ALA A 138 20.57 -5.38 11.40
N ARG A 139 19.48 -4.61 11.50
CA ARG A 139 18.25 -5.07 12.15
C ARG A 139 17.66 -6.31 11.45
N HIS A 140 17.55 -6.30 10.13
CA HIS A 140 17.07 -7.46 9.38
C HIS A 140 17.99 -8.68 9.53
N GLY A 141 19.31 -8.48 9.64
CA GLY A 141 20.28 -9.54 9.92
C GLY A 141 20.12 -10.17 11.30
N MET A 142 19.73 -9.39 12.31
CA MET A 142 19.40 -9.93 13.64
C MET A 142 18.08 -10.71 13.64
N GLU A 143 17.07 -10.25 12.90
CA GLU A 143 15.77 -10.91 12.79
C GLU A 143 15.83 -12.16 11.90
N ASN A 144 16.72 -12.17 10.91
CA ASN A 144 16.95 -13.28 9.98
C ASN A 144 18.45 -13.44 9.71
N PRO A 145 19.14 -14.41 10.35
CA PRO A 145 20.56 -14.64 10.15
C PRO A 145 20.96 -14.94 8.69
N ALA A 146 20.03 -15.45 7.88
CA ALA A 146 20.29 -15.68 6.46
C ALA A 146 20.47 -14.35 5.66
N ALA A 147 20.07 -13.21 6.23
CA ALA A 147 20.30 -11.88 5.66
C ALA A 147 21.70 -11.29 5.95
N LEU A 148 22.52 -11.95 6.79
CA LEU A 148 23.87 -11.47 7.14
C LEU A 148 24.78 -11.21 5.92
N PRO A 149 24.78 -12.02 4.85
CA PRO A 149 25.61 -11.74 3.67
C PRO A 149 25.32 -10.36 3.04
N LEU A 150 24.05 -9.93 3.01
CA LEU A 150 23.66 -8.63 2.48
C LEU A 150 24.19 -7.49 3.37
N GLN A 151 24.13 -7.67 4.70
CA GLN A 151 24.70 -6.73 5.66
C GLN A 151 26.22 -6.63 5.51
N GLU A 152 26.92 -7.75 5.34
CA GLU A 152 28.37 -7.77 5.15
C GLU A 152 28.79 -7.07 3.86
N LEU A 153 28.08 -7.31 2.76
CA LEU A 153 28.33 -6.62 1.48
C LEU A 153 28.24 -5.10 1.66
N LEU A 154 27.20 -4.63 2.36
CA LEU A 154 27.01 -3.22 2.64
C LEU A 154 28.12 -2.64 3.54
N ALA A 155 28.51 -3.37 4.57
CA ALA A 155 29.58 -2.96 5.49
C ALA A 155 30.95 -2.89 4.79
N ARG A 156 31.26 -3.85 3.92
CA ARG A 156 32.49 -3.86 3.11
C ARG A 156 32.54 -2.66 2.17
N GLU A 157 31.43 -2.35 1.50
CA GLU A 157 31.36 -1.18 0.62
C GLU A 157 31.58 0.14 1.41
N LEU A 158 30.97 0.25 2.59
CA LEU A 158 31.14 1.43 3.45
C LEU A 158 32.58 1.58 3.99
N ALA A 159 33.31 0.47 4.17
CA ALA A 159 34.69 0.50 4.65
C ALA A 159 35.68 1.09 3.64
N VAL A 160 35.37 1.02 2.34
CA VAL A 160 36.22 1.56 1.26
C VAL A 160 35.92 3.06 1.03
N ARG A 161 34.79 3.57 1.53
CA ARG A 161 34.33 4.95 1.28
C ARG A 161 34.79 5.92 2.38
N PRO A 162 35.05 7.20 2.04
CA PRO A 162 35.52 8.20 3.01
C PRO A 162 34.53 8.40 4.16
N GLN A 163 35.06 8.61 5.38
CA GLN A 163 34.25 8.65 6.61
C GLN A 163 33.41 9.91 6.82
N GLU A 164 33.50 10.92 5.97
CA GLU A 164 33.04 12.28 6.32
C GLU A 164 31.52 12.51 6.19
N GLU A 165 30.79 11.69 5.45
CA GLU A 165 29.38 11.97 5.16
C GLU A 165 28.39 11.48 6.23
N GLN A 166 27.65 12.40 6.85
CA GLN A 166 26.65 12.02 7.86
C GLN A 166 25.43 11.33 7.22
N SER A 167 24.76 10.45 7.97
CA SER A 167 23.50 9.84 7.53
C SER A 167 22.41 10.90 7.32
N LEU A 168 21.44 10.58 6.46
CA LEU A 168 20.27 11.44 6.24
C LEU A 168 19.40 11.43 7.50
N ARG A 169 19.34 12.56 8.20
CA ARG A 169 18.48 12.71 9.39
C ARG A 169 17.10 13.17 8.98
N CYS A 170 16.18 12.24 8.84
CA CYS A 170 14.77 12.54 8.63
C CYS A 170 13.90 11.52 9.40
N PRO A 171 13.28 11.88 10.53
CA PRO A 171 12.56 10.94 11.39
C PRO A 171 11.44 10.16 10.68
N ASN A 172 10.77 10.81 9.73
CA ASN A 172 9.73 10.16 8.93
C ASN A 172 10.30 9.13 7.95
N LEU A 173 11.50 9.39 7.39
CA LEU A 173 12.19 8.45 6.53
C LEU A 173 12.60 7.21 7.33
N GLU A 174 13.23 7.38 8.49
CA GLU A 174 13.67 6.26 9.36
C GLU A 174 12.51 5.33 9.74
N ARG A 175 11.35 5.91 10.10
CA ARG A 175 10.12 5.16 10.38
C ARG A 175 9.66 4.35 9.16
N THR A 176 9.72 4.94 7.96
CA THR A 176 9.34 4.24 6.73
C THR A 176 10.35 3.13 6.40
N LEU A 177 11.65 3.41 6.46
CA LEU A 177 12.73 2.45 6.17
C LEU A 177 12.67 1.24 7.10
N THR A 178 12.33 1.45 8.38
CA THR A 178 12.14 0.37 9.36
C THR A 178 11.00 -0.59 8.99
N ARG A 179 10.03 -0.12 8.20
CA ARG A 179 8.88 -0.92 7.73
C ARG A 179 9.10 -1.52 6.35
N LEU A 180 10.20 -1.18 5.67
CA LEU A 180 10.50 -1.75 4.36
C LEU A 180 11.02 -3.17 4.53
N SER A 181 10.63 -4.03 3.59
CA SER A 181 11.19 -5.38 3.47
C SER A 181 12.66 -5.31 3.09
N LEU A 182 13.41 -6.38 3.40
CA LEU A 182 14.82 -6.48 3.06
C LEU A 182 15.04 -6.37 1.54
N ALA A 183 14.18 -7.01 0.74
CA ALA A 183 14.22 -6.88 -0.71
C ALA A 183 13.99 -5.43 -1.19
N ALA A 184 13.13 -4.66 -0.51
CA ALA A 184 12.91 -3.25 -0.84
C ALA A 184 14.12 -2.38 -0.50
N LEU A 185 14.77 -2.61 0.65
CA LEU A 185 16.00 -1.92 1.05
C LEU A 185 17.14 -2.21 0.06
N ALA A 186 17.34 -3.47 -0.32
CA ALA A 186 18.31 -3.86 -1.32
C ALA A 186 17.98 -3.30 -2.71
N GLY A 187 16.70 -3.18 -3.06
CA GLY A 187 16.25 -2.48 -4.27
C GLY A 187 16.65 -0.99 -4.28
N LEU A 188 16.58 -0.30 -3.12
CA LEU A 188 17.07 1.07 -2.99
C LEU A 188 18.58 1.16 -3.21
N VAL A 189 19.36 0.23 -2.63
CA VAL A 189 20.80 0.14 -2.90
C VAL A 189 21.02 -0.01 -4.41
N CYS A 190 20.42 -1.01 -5.05
CA CYS A 190 20.63 -1.28 -6.48
C CYS A 190 20.22 -0.13 -7.41
N ALA A 191 19.25 0.70 -7.02
CA ALA A 191 18.75 1.80 -7.83
C ALA A 191 19.62 3.06 -7.76
N HIS A 192 20.39 3.23 -6.68
CA HIS A 192 21.11 4.46 -6.37
C HIS A 192 22.63 4.28 -6.25
N THR A 193 23.12 3.05 -6.30
CA THR A 193 24.55 2.75 -6.31
C THR A 193 25.03 2.38 -7.69
N SER A 194 26.33 2.57 -7.93
CA SER A 194 26.97 2.24 -9.20
C SER A 194 28.07 1.20 -9.01
N GLY A 195 28.59 0.65 -10.11
CA GLY A 195 29.66 -0.36 -10.06
C GLY A 195 29.18 -1.77 -9.74
N ARG A 196 29.95 -2.51 -8.92
CA ARG A 196 29.75 -3.95 -8.68
C ARG A 196 28.68 -4.28 -7.64
N LEU A 197 28.40 -3.35 -6.71
CA LEU A 197 27.52 -3.61 -5.57
C LEU A 197 26.10 -4.03 -5.97
N PRO A 198 25.42 -3.39 -6.95
CA PRO A 198 24.09 -3.83 -7.39
C PRO A 198 24.05 -5.28 -7.88
N GLY A 199 25.12 -5.74 -8.54
CA GLY A 199 25.23 -7.12 -9.02
C GLY A 199 25.27 -8.11 -7.86
N LEU A 200 26.20 -7.89 -6.93
CA LEU A 200 26.37 -8.71 -5.73
C LEU A 200 25.12 -8.73 -4.85
N MET A 201 24.44 -7.59 -4.72
CA MET A 201 23.23 -7.47 -3.91
C MET A 201 22.05 -8.27 -4.53
N ARG A 202 21.94 -8.29 -5.87
CA ARG A 202 20.92 -9.10 -6.57
C ARG A 202 21.22 -10.60 -6.47
N GLU A 203 22.48 -10.98 -6.60
CA GLU A 203 22.94 -12.36 -6.47
C GLU A 203 22.68 -12.90 -5.06
N ALA A 204 23.12 -12.19 -4.02
CA ALA A 204 22.88 -12.57 -2.64
C ALA A 204 21.38 -12.62 -2.28
N LEU A 205 20.55 -11.75 -2.85
CA LEU A 205 19.10 -11.83 -2.70
C LEU A 205 18.49 -13.05 -3.39
N ALA A 206 19.03 -13.48 -4.54
CA ALA A 206 18.58 -14.66 -5.25
C ALA A 206 18.92 -15.93 -4.46
N GLU A 207 20.16 -16.05 -4.00
CA GLU A 207 20.61 -17.16 -3.14
C GLU A 207 19.77 -17.26 -1.86
N LEU A 208 19.48 -16.12 -1.23
CA LEU A 208 18.67 -16.08 -0.02
C LEU A 208 17.22 -16.53 -0.26
N ARG A 209 16.66 -16.27 -1.44
CA ARG A 209 15.32 -16.78 -1.82
C ARG A 209 15.35 -18.28 -2.03
N GLU A 210 16.33 -18.79 -2.75
CA GLU A 210 16.51 -20.23 -2.98
C GLU A 210 16.69 -20.99 -1.65
N LEU A 211 17.47 -20.42 -0.71
CA LEU A 211 17.64 -20.97 0.63
C LEU A 211 16.29 -21.06 1.37
N MET A 212 15.47 -20.01 1.31
CA MET A 212 14.16 -20.01 1.95
C MET A 212 13.18 -21.01 1.34
N ASP A 213 13.31 -21.30 0.05
CA ASP A 213 12.48 -22.30 -0.63
C ASP A 213 12.91 -23.73 -0.30
N ALA A 214 14.21 -23.95 -0.07
CA ALA A 214 14.75 -25.25 0.33
C ALA A 214 14.30 -25.68 1.73
N PHE A 215 13.99 -24.72 2.60
CA PHE A 215 13.48 -24.96 3.95
C PHE A 215 12.06 -24.41 4.07
N PRO A 216 11.05 -25.07 3.46
CA PRO A 216 9.67 -24.72 3.73
C PRO A 216 9.48 -24.91 5.23
N GLY A 217 9.34 -23.79 5.95
CA GLY A 217 9.22 -23.78 7.42
C GLY A 217 8.21 -24.85 7.86
N PRO A 218 8.38 -25.42 9.07
CA PRO A 218 7.63 -26.61 9.49
C PRO A 218 6.17 -26.43 9.11
N LYS A 219 5.70 -27.24 8.14
CA LYS A 219 4.30 -27.26 7.76
C LYS A 219 3.57 -27.47 9.06
N LYS A 220 2.82 -26.46 9.54
CA LYS A 220 1.99 -26.58 10.73
C LYS A 220 1.05 -27.74 10.42
N ALA A 221 1.42 -28.92 10.90
CA ALA A 221 0.70 -30.15 10.62
C ALA A 221 -0.66 -29.98 11.27
N ASP A 222 -1.70 -29.90 10.45
CA ASP A 222 -3.09 -30.16 10.79
C ASP A 222 -3.54 -29.72 12.19
N GLU A 223 -3.41 -28.43 12.50
CA GLU A 223 -4.18 -27.82 13.60
C GLU A 223 -5.40 -27.14 12.95
N PRO A 224 -6.56 -27.82 12.87
CA PRO A 224 -7.68 -27.42 12.02
C PRO A 224 -8.45 -26.17 12.47
N ASP A 225 -8.02 -25.42 13.48
CA ASP A 225 -8.77 -24.26 13.93
C ASP A 225 -7.91 -23.01 14.14
N ARG A 226 -8.14 -22.04 13.24
CA ARG A 226 -7.83 -20.61 13.39
C ARG A 226 -6.34 -20.24 13.50
N VAL A 227 -5.61 -20.33 12.39
CA VAL A 227 -4.58 -19.33 12.11
C VAL A 227 -5.25 -18.05 11.63
N THR A 228 -5.85 -17.31 12.55
CA THR A 228 -5.99 -15.87 12.36
C THR A 228 -4.57 -15.34 12.18
N PHE A 229 -4.20 -14.92 10.96
CA PHE A 229 -3.03 -14.06 10.76
C PHE A 229 -3.34 -12.75 11.46
N ILE A 230 -3.23 -12.73 12.79
CA ILE A 230 -3.20 -11.48 13.52
C ILE A 230 -1.84 -10.90 13.18
N CYS A 231 -1.84 -10.00 12.20
CA CYS A 231 -0.75 -9.08 11.97
C CYS A 231 -0.61 -8.21 13.23
N HIS A 232 -0.03 -8.75 14.29
CA HIS A 232 0.30 -8.05 15.54
C HIS A 232 1.46 -7.05 15.35
N SER A 233 1.88 -6.82 14.11
CA SER A 233 2.87 -5.81 13.73
C SER A 233 2.25 -4.40 13.78
N LEU A 234 2.16 -3.89 15.01
CA LEU A 234 2.22 -2.47 15.40
C LEU A 234 2.24 -1.47 14.23
N GLY A 235 1.06 -0.99 13.84
CA GLY A 235 0.94 0.28 13.13
C GLY A 235 0.92 0.25 11.61
N CYS A 236 0.49 -0.85 10.97
CA CYS A 236 -0.04 -0.78 9.61
C CYS A 236 -1.42 -0.09 9.65
N ASN A 237 -1.40 1.24 9.79
CA ASN A 237 -2.56 2.10 9.76
C ASN A 237 -3.02 2.20 8.30
N THR A 238 -3.53 1.11 7.73
CA THR A 238 -4.40 1.19 6.55
C THR A 238 -5.71 1.82 7.03
N LYS A 239 -5.67 3.14 7.29
CA LYS A 239 -6.87 3.96 7.37
C LYS A 239 -7.50 3.96 5.99
N TYR A 240 -8.31 2.94 5.70
CA TYR A 240 -9.49 3.14 4.89
C TYR A 240 -10.45 3.99 5.75
N HIS A 241 -10.27 5.32 5.73
CA HIS A 241 -11.41 6.23 5.93
C HIS A 241 -12.24 6.17 4.64
N LYS A 242 -13.56 6.22 4.62
CA LYS A 242 -14.54 6.72 5.58
C LYS A 242 -15.89 6.15 5.10
N GLU A 243 -16.65 5.46 5.94
CA GLU A 243 -18.11 5.47 5.80
C GLU A 243 -18.59 6.52 6.81
N GLU A 244 -18.90 7.70 6.29
CA GLU A 244 -19.91 8.57 6.88
C GLU A 244 -21.23 8.18 6.24
N VAL A 245 -22.13 7.57 7.00
CA VAL A 245 -23.50 8.03 7.34
C VAL A 245 -23.95 7.26 8.59
#